data_AF-A0A6A9QNV6-F1
#
_entry.id   AF-A0A6A9QNV6-F1
#
_cell.length_a   1.000
_cell.length_b   1.000
_cell.length_c   1.000
_cell.angle_alpha   90.00
_cell.angle_beta   90.00
_cell.angle_gamma   90.00
#
_symmetry.space_group_name_H-M   'P 1'
#
loop_
_entity.id
_entity.type
_entity.pdbx_description
1 polymer ?
#
loop_
_entity_poly.entity_id
_entity_poly.type
_entity_poly.pdbx_seq_one_letter_code
_entity_poly.pdbx_strand_id
1 'polypeptide(L)'
;MNFIIKHADDSFELDTNNKITKIRGKTRRYNARILFYLNKVTFSMPRLYGRLNPSDPVDSWFSIFQQTYSRLLSQELEMSKFNFDFSFQISTGKFVVEGKVNGSDVAVKTSPIERPEILSSGVSSSVAVDAFYSQSLEKLKPYFIPSCRVGLFSAFNRFTVLQFERSSGIPKTLGLIADFINSIVLPPGYSDLVLGRRIHVGEQEVLCDDMPVYNCEPEVINQAILNFFIKNTEESSIAFLEDPCLYDVDVNSISSEFKGKLVLITR
;
A
#
# COMPACT_ATOMS: atom_id res chain seq x y z
N MET A 1 10.40 -1.70 -10.67
CA MET A 1 9.84 -0.34 -10.86
C MET A 1 10.51 0.57 -9.85
N ASN A 2 10.89 1.80 -10.22
CA ASN A 2 11.64 2.67 -9.32
C ASN A 2 10.84 3.93 -8.96
N PHE A 3 10.75 4.27 -7.68
CA PHE A 3 10.15 5.49 -7.18
C PHE A 3 11.24 6.41 -6.63
N ILE A 4 11.23 7.66 -7.08
CA ILE A 4 12.06 8.73 -6.52
C ILE A 4 11.11 9.79 -5.96
N ILE A 5 11.31 10.18 -4.72
CA ILE A 5 10.55 11.24 -4.05
C ILE A 5 11.53 12.34 -3.66
N LYS A 6 11.14 13.59 -3.88
CA LYS A 6 11.87 14.77 -3.42
C LYS A 6 10.95 15.64 -2.58
N HIS A 7 11.39 15.95 -1.37
CA HIS A 7 10.71 16.83 -0.43
C HIS A 7 11.75 17.71 0.27
N ALA A 8 11.59 19.04 0.15
CA ALA A 8 12.61 20.00 0.54
C ALA A 8 13.98 19.62 -0.07
N ASP A 9 15.03 19.51 0.77
CA ASP A 9 16.38 19.12 0.36
C ASP A 9 16.63 17.59 0.42
N ASP A 10 15.62 16.80 0.82
CA ASP A 10 15.72 15.34 0.90
C ASP A 10 15.24 14.68 -0.40
N SER A 11 15.99 13.69 -0.87
CA SER A 11 15.58 12.76 -1.94
C SER A 11 15.61 11.34 -1.41
N PHE A 12 14.57 10.57 -1.70
CA PHE A 12 14.48 9.16 -1.33
C PHE A 12 14.13 8.30 -2.53
N GLU A 13 14.74 7.12 -2.61
CA GLU A 13 14.55 6.16 -3.69
C GLU A 13 14.05 4.80 -3.16
N LEU A 14 13.02 4.26 -3.81
CA LEU A 14 12.53 2.91 -3.60
C LEU A 14 12.58 2.17 -4.94
N ASP A 15 13.56 1.28 -5.08
CA ASP A 15 13.53 0.26 -6.13
C ASP A 15 12.73 -0.94 -5.65
N THR A 16 11.59 -1.18 -6.29
CA THR A 16 10.77 -2.34 -5.98
C THR A 16 11.46 -3.64 -6.35
N ASN A 17 12.51 -3.69 -7.16
CA ASN A 17 13.23 -4.95 -7.39
C ASN A 17 13.89 -5.50 -6.11
N ASN A 18 14.13 -4.65 -5.11
CA ASN A 18 14.63 -5.07 -3.81
C ASN A 18 13.52 -5.71 -2.98
N LYS A 19 13.77 -6.94 -2.49
CA LYS A 19 12.86 -7.60 -1.53
C LYS A 19 12.70 -6.77 -0.25
N ILE A 20 13.79 -6.15 0.22
CA ILE A 20 13.82 -5.38 1.47
C ILE A 20 14.41 -4.01 1.19
N THR A 21 13.72 -2.95 1.63
CA THR A 21 14.22 -1.58 1.60
C THR A 21 14.16 -0.98 3.01
N LYS A 22 15.19 -0.24 3.43
CA LYS A 22 15.24 0.41 4.74
C LYS A 22 15.18 1.92 4.59
N ILE A 23 14.23 2.58 5.25
CA ILE A 23 14.09 4.04 5.30
C ILE A 23 14.55 4.52 6.67
N ARG A 24 15.54 5.44 6.67
CA ARG A 24 16.17 5.99 7.87
C ARG A 24 16.12 7.51 7.88
N GLY A 25 16.44 8.12 9.02
CA GLY A 25 16.55 9.56 9.16
C GLY A 25 15.29 10.24 9.72
N LYS A 26 15.33 11.57 9.75
CA LYS A 26 14.30 12.39 10.40
C LYS A 26 12.96 12.37 9.64
N THR A 27 13.00 12.38 8.32
CA THR A 27 11.84 12.39 7.42
C THR A 27 11.32 11.00 7.07
N ARG A 28 11.87 9.93 7.67
CA ARG A 28 11.58 8.53 7.31
C ARG A 28 10.09 8.16 7.27
N ARG A 29 9.30 8.59 8.27
CA ARG A 29 7.86 8.28 8.34
C ARG A 29 7.08 9.03 7.26
N TYR A 30 7.50 10.26 6.98
CA TYR A 30 6.91 11.08 5.94
C TYR A 30 7.14 10.44 4.55
N ASN A 31 8.39 10.09 4.24
CA ASN A 31 8.77 9.45 2.98
C ASN A 31 8.08 8.08 2.81
N ALA A 32 7.99 7.28 3.87
CA ALA A 32 7.31 5.99 3.83
C ALA A 32 5.81 6.12 3.53
N ARG A 33 5.13 7.11 4.10
CA ARG A 33 3.71 7.36 3.85
C ARG A 33 3.47 7.85 2.42
N ILE A 34 4.36 8.69 1.89
CA ILE A 34 4.31 9.07 0.47
C ILE A 34 4.40 7.84 -0.43
N LEU A 35 5.41 6.99 -0.21
CA LEU A 35 5.59 5.76 -0.99
C LEU A 35 4.39 4.83 -0.87
N PHE A 36 3.80 4.71 0.33
CA PHE A 36 2.59 3.93 0.53
C PHE A 36 1.44 4.44 -0.35
N TYR A 37 1.16 5.74 -0.35
CA TYR A 37 0.10 6.31 -1.18
C TYR A 37 0.37 6.20 -2.68
N LEU A 38 1.62 6.41 -3.13
CA LEU A 38 2.00 6.20 -4.53
C LEU A 38 1.81 4.74 -4.95
N ASN A 39 2.17 3.76 -4.10
CA ASN A 39 1.92 2.35 -4.37
C ASN A 39 0.42 2.01 -4.35
N LYS A 40 -0.34 2.61 -3.43
CA LYS A 40 -1.81 2.44 -3.33
C LYS A 40 -2.50 2.89 -4.61
N VAL A 41 -2.18 4.08 -5.09
CA VAL A 41 -2.74 4.61 -6.34
C VAL A 41 -2.32 3.76 -7.53
N THR A 42 -1.03 3.38 -7.62
CA THR A 42 -0.53 2.50 -8.68
C THR A 42 -1.27 1.16 -8.71
N PHE A 43 -1.49 0.53 -7.55
CA PHE A 43 -2.27 -0.71 -7.42
C PHE A 43 -3.71 -0.53 -7.89
N SER A 44 -4.33 0.61 -7.58
CA SER A 44 -5.71 0.95 -7.93
C SER A 44 -5.92 1.37 -9.39
N MET A 45 -4.87 1.61 -10.18
CA MET A 45 -5.03 1.95 -11.59
C MET A 45 -5.81 0.82 -12.31
N PRO A 46 -6.67 1.14 -13.30
CA PRO A 46 -7.25 0.11 -14.17
C PRO A 46 -6.17 -0.65 -14.96
N ARG A 47 -6.50 -1.88 -15.40
CA ARG A 47 -5.64 -2.64 -16.34
C ARG A 47 -6.00 -2.40 -17.81
N LEU A 48 -7.22 -1.92 -18.05
CA LEU A 48 -7.79 -1.67 -19.37
C LEU A 48 -8.61 -0.38 -19.26
N TYR A 49 -8.39 0.56 -20.18
CA TYR A 49 -9.21 1.77 -20.27
C TYR A 49 -10.30 1.65 -21.34
N GLY A 50 -10.15 0.70 -22.27
CA GLY A 50 -11.23 0.20 -23.15
C GLY A 50 -11.73 1.17 -24.23
N ARG A 51 -11.56 2.49 -24.06
CA ARG A 51 -11.93 3.52 -25.02
C ARG A 51 -10.78 4.51 -25.20
N LEU A 52 -9.80 4.13 -26.02
CA LEU A 52 -8.75 5.03 -26.47
C LEU A 52 -9.14 5.67 -27.80
N ASN A 53 -8.67 6.88 -28.07
CA ASN A 53 -8.85 7.49 -29.38
C ASN A 53 -8.16 6.63 -30.46
N PRO A 54 -8.88 6.07 -31.45
CA PRO A 54 -8.27 5.19 -32.45
C PRO A 54 -7.23 5.89 -33.34
N SER A 55 -7.32 7.21 -33.52
CA SER A 55 -6.35 7.96 -34.34
C SER A 55 -5.04 8.24 -33.60
N ASP A 56 -5.05 8.23 -32.27
CA ASP A 56 -3.87 8.37 -31.43
C ASP A 56 -4.07 7.65 -30.08
N PRO A 57 -3.98 6.30 -30.09
CA PRO A 57 -4.30 5.52 -28.90
C PRO A 57 -3.23 5.68 -27.81
N VAL A 58 -1.99 6.01 -28.17
CA VAL A 58 -0.90 6.18 -27.20
C VAL A 58 -1.08 7.47 -26.40
N ASP A 59 -1.26 8.61 -27.06
CA ASP A 59 -1.40 9.87 -26.33
C ASP A 59 -2.75 9.92 -25.60
N SER A 60 -3.79 9.30 -26.16
CA SER A 60 -5.06 9.07 -25.47
C SER A 60 -4.89 8.24 -24.18
N TRP A 61 -4.07 7.18 -24.21
CA TRP A 61 -3.80 6.35 -23.04
C TRP A 61 -3.11 7.17 -21.94
N PHE A 62 -2.08 7.94 -22.30
CA PHE A 62 -1.34 8.75 -21.33
C PHE A 62 -2.21 9.85 -20.72
N SER A 63 -3.07 10.50 -21.51
CA SER A 63 -4.02 11.49 -21.01
C SER A 63 -4.99 10.90 -19.98
N ILE A 64 -5.59 9.74 -20.30
CA ILE A 64 -6.50 9.02 -19.39
C ILE A 64 -5.76 8.56 -18.13
N PHE A 65 -4.54 8.04 -18.29
CA PHE A 65 -3.69 7.62 -17.17
C PHE A 65 -3.39 8.80 -16.24
N GLN A 66 -2.94 9.95 -16.78
CA GLN A 66 -2.63 11.15 -16.00
C GLN A 66 -3.83 11.63 -15.19
N GLN A 67 -4.98 11.77 -15.83
CA GLN A 67 -6.22 12.20 -15.18
C GLN A 67 -6.65 11.22 -14.08
N THR A 68 -6.57 9.92 -14.37
CA THR A 68 -6.95 8.87 -13.41
C THR A 68 -5.99 8.84 -12.22
N TYR A 69 -4.68 8.89 -12.47
CA TYR A 69 -3.66 8.84 -11.42
C TYR A 69 -3.73 10.08 -10.52
N SER A 70 -3.81 11.28 -11.12
CA SER A 70 -3.97 12.54 -10.38
C SER A 70 -5.22 12.50 -9.50
N ARG A 71 -6.39 12.14 -10.08
CA ARG A 71 -7.65 12.06 -9.34
C ARG A 71 -7.58 11.07 -8.18
N LEU A 72 -7.07 9.86 -8.40
CA LEU A 72 -6.97 8.84 -7.36
C LEU A 72 -6.02 9.27 -6.25
N LEU A 73 -4.86 9.86 -6.60
CA LEU A 73 -3.91 10.34 -5.59
C LEU A 73 -4.50 11.51 -4.79
N SER A 74 -5.13 12.50 -5.44
CA SER A 74 -5.81 13.59 -4.75
C SER A 74 -6.85 13.08 -3.74
N GLN A 75 -7.68 12.11 -4.13
CA GLN A 75 -8.70 11.51 -3.26
C GLN A 75 -8.08 10.80 -2.04
N GLU A 76 -7.02 10.03 -2.24
CA GLU A 76 -6.33 9.33 -1.15
C GLU A 76 -5.64 10.32 -0.18
N LEU A 77 -5.03 11.38 -0.71
CA LEU A 77 -4.38 12.41 0.11
C LEU A 77 -5.38 13.26 0.88
N GLU A 78 -6.52 13.62 0.28
CA GLU A 78 -7.61 14.32 0.97
C GLU A 78 -8.12 13.51 2.17
N MET A 79 -8.32 12.20 2.00
CA MET A 79 -8.74 11.30 3.09
C MET A 79 -7.66 11.08 4.15
N SER A 80 -6.38 11.28 3.81
CA SER A 80 -5.26 11.07 4.74
C SER A 80 -5.24 12.07 5.89
N LYS A 81 -5.80 13.27 5.69
CA LYS A 81 -5.71 14.44 6.59
C LYS A 81 -4.27 14.87 6.94
N PHE A 82 -3.28 14.39 6.19
CA PHE A 82 -1.89 14.86 6.27
C PHE A 82 -1.64 15.89 5.16
N ASN A 83 -0.94 16.97 5.48
CA ASN A 83 -0.50 17.91 4.47
C ASN A 83 0.79 17.40 3.82
N PHE A 84 0.69 16.95 2.58
CA PHE A 84 1.83 16.46 1.81
C PHE A 84 2.31 17.52 0.81
N ASP A 85 3.61 17.78 0.77
CA ASP A 85 4.24 18.63 -0.23
C ASP A 85 5.46 17.87 -0.74
N PHE A 86 5.41 17.39 -1.97
CA PHE A 86 6.52 16.64 -2.55
C PHE A 86 6.43 16.61 -4.07
N SER A 87 7.56 16.28 -4.70
CA SER A 87 7.57 15.84 -6.09
C SER A 87 8.00 14.38 -6.17
N PHE A 88 7.53 13.69 -7.19
CA PHE A 88 7.84 12.29 -7.38
C PHE A 88 8.10 11.97 -8.85
N GLN A 89 8.86 10.90 -9.05
CA GLN A 89 9.10 10.27 -10.33
C GLN A 89 8.97 8.76 -10.17
N ILE A 90 8.20 8.11 -11.03
CA ILE A 90 8.03 6.67 -11.08
C ILE A 90 8.49 6.20 -12.46
N SER A 91 9.49 5.33 -12.49
CA SER A 91 9.98 4.70 -13.72
C SER A 91 9.50 3.25 -13.80
N THR A 92 8.71 2.96 -14.83
CA THR A 92 8.17 1.61 -15.10
C THR A 92 9.04 0.81 -16.07
N GLY A 93 10.08 1.42 -16.62
CA GLY A 93 10.88 0.88 -17.73
C GLY A 93 10.32 1.25 -19.11
N LYS A 94 8.99 1.37 -19.27
CA LYS A 94 8.35 1.77 -20.53
C LYS A 94 7.86 3.20 -20.58
N PHE A 95 7.59 3.79 -19.43
CA PHE A 95 7.21 5.18 -19.30
C PHE A 95 7.62 5.73 -17.94
N VAL A 96 7.61 7.05 -17.84
CA VAL A 96 7.85 7.77 -16.59
C VAL A 96 6.57 8.49 -16.19
N VAL A 97 6.26 8.46 -14.90
CA VAL A 97 5.25 9.31 -14.26
C VAL A 97 5.96 10.31 -13.38
N GLU A 98 5.83 11.58 -13.68
CA GLU A 98 6.33 12.68 -12.86
C GLU A 98 5.15 13.41 -12.24
N GLY A 99 5.27 13.83 -10.99
CA GLY A 99 4.21 14.60 -10.37
C GLY A 99 4.69 15.53 -9.28
N LYS A 100 3.83 16.50 -8.98
CA LYS A 100 3.99 17.46 -7.89
C LYS A 100 2.71 17.49 -7.08
N VAL A 101 2.86 17.44 -5.76
CA VAL A 101 1.79 17.39 -4.78
C VAL A 101 1.93 18.58 -3.85
N ASN A 102 0.83 19.28 -3.60
CA ASN A 102 0.71 20.30 -2.57
C ASN A 102 -0.65 20.13 -1.85
N GLY A 103 -0.62 19.58 -0.64
CA GLY A 103 -1.81 19.08 0.03
C GLY A 103 -2.47 17.94 -0.75
N SER A 104 -3.71 18.16 -1.16
CA SER A 104 -4.48 17.24 -2.03
C SER A 104 -4.38 17.61 -3.51
N ASP A 105 -3.75 18.74 -3.87
CA ASP A 105 -3.61 19.16 -5.26
C ASP A 105 -2.47 18.40 -5.91
N VAL A 106 -2.80 17.61 -6.94
CA VAL A 106 -1.86 16.69 -7.59
C VAL A 106 -1.77 17.00 -9.08
N ALA A 107 -0.60 17.45 -9.53
CA ALA A 107 -0.27 17.56 -10.95
C ALA A 107 0.55 16.35 -11.39
N VAL A 108 0.14 15.67 -12.46
CA VAL A 108 0.83 14.51 -13.02
C VAL A 108 1.15 14.75 -14.49
N LYS A 109 2.37 14.44 -14.90
CA LYS A 109 2.80 14.35 -16.28
C LYS A 109 3.36 12.95 -16.52
N THR A 110 3.02 12.37 -17.65
CA THR A 110 3.58 11.08 -18.09
C THR A 110 4.29 11.26 -19.42
N SER A 111 5.39 10.52 -19.59
CA SER A 111 6.20 10.55 -20.80
C SER A 111 6.56 9.12 -21.20
N PRO A 112 6.36 8.71 -22.47
CA PRO A 112 6.80 7.40 -22.94
C PRO A 112 8.33 7.31 -22.99
N ILE A 113 8.86 6.17 -22.58
CA ILE A 113 10.25 5.76 -22.86
C ILE A 113 10.25 4.88 -24.12
N GLU A 114 9.29 3.95 -24.20
CA GLU A 114 9.10 3.02 -25.30
C GLU A 114 7.67 3.16 -25.85
N ARG A 115 7.49 3.01 -27.16
CA ARG A 115 6.17 3.04 -27.81
C ARG A 115 5.84 1.67 -28.42
N PRO A 116 4.60 1.16 -28.28
CA PRO A 116 4.21 -0.09 -28.92
C PRO A 116 4.17 0.02 -30.44
N GLU A 117 4.52 -1.05 -31.14
CA GLU A 117 4.24 -1.19 -32.57
C GLU A 117 2.74 -1.49 -32.75
N ILE A 118 2.03 -0.58 -33.43
CA ILE A 118 0.59 -0.71 -33.67
C ILE A 118 0.38 -1.32 -35.06
N LEU A 119 0.26 -2.66 -35.10
CA LEU A 119 0.10 -3.42 -36.35
C LEU A 119 -1.35 -3.50 -36.86
N SER A 120 -2.33 -3.10 -36.03
CA SER A 120 -3.77 -3.21 -36.36
C SER A 120 -4.51 -1.91 -36.05
N SER A 121 -5.63 -1.67 -36.72
CA SER A 121 -6.50 -0.50 -36.51
C SER A 121 -7.73 -0.84 -35.66
N GLY A 122 -8.26 0.13 -34.90
CA GLY A 122 -9.53 -0.01 -34.16
C GLY A 122 -9.36 -0.57 -32.74
N VAL A 123 -10.32 -1.37 -32.26
CA VAL A 123 -10.34 -1.83 -30.85
C VAL A 123 -9.10 -2.67 -30.50
N SER A 124 -8.57 -3.44 -31.45
CA SER A 124 -7.36 -4.25 -31.26
C SER A 124 -6.12 -3.38 -30.98
N SER A 125 -6.03 -2.18 -31.56
CA SER A 125 -4.94 -1.24 -31.26
C SER A 125 -5.03 -0.73 -29.83
N SER A 126 -6.25 -0.46 -29.35
CA SER A 126 -6.47 0.02 -28.00
C SER A 126 -6.08 -1.01 -26.94
N VAL A 127 -6.47 -2.27 -27.15
CA VAL A 127 -6.10 -3.39 -26.27
C VAL A 127 -4.59 -3.63 -26.29
N ALA A 128 -3.95 -3.54 -27.46
CA ALA A 128 -2.50 -3.69 -27.58
C ALA A 128 -1.74 -2.61 -26.79
N VAL A 129 -2.18 -1.35 -26.88
CA VAL A 129 -1.60 -0.24 -26.12
C VAL A 129 -1.81 -0.42 -24.61
N ASP A 130 -3.03 -0.77 -24.19
CA ASP A 130 -3.36 -1.03 -22.78
C ASP A 130 -2.47 -2.14 -22.20
N ALA A 131 -2.36 -3.28 -22.88
CA ALA A 131 -1.52 -4.40 -22.46
C ALA A 131 -0.04 -4.01 -22.44
N PHE A 132 0.42 -3.25 -23.46
CA PHE A 132 1.82 -2.89 -23.61
C PHE A 132 2.34 -2.06 -22.44
N TYR A 133 1.59 -1.06 -21.99
CA TYR A 133 1.99 -0.21 -20.86
C TYR A 133 1.61 -0.84 -19.51
N SER A 134 0.44 -1.47 -19.39
CA SER A 134 -0.02 -2.03 -18.11
C SER A 134 0.86 -3.17 -17.60
N GLN A 135 1.51 -3.94 -18.47
CA GLN A 135 2.45 -4.99 -18.05
C GLN A 135 3.71 -4.43 -17.37
N SER A 136 4.12 -3.20 -17.68
CA SER A 136 5.29 -2.56 -17.05
C SER A 136 4.96 -1.91 -15.72
N LEU A 137 3.66 -1.71 -15.44
CA LEU A 137 3.18 -1.16 -14.19
C LEU A 137 3.09 -2.27 -13.14
N GLU A 138 4.12 -2.38 -12.31
CA GLU A 138 4.13 -3.37 -11.24
C GLU A 138 3.12 -2.98 -10.14
N LYS A 139 1.98 -3.69 -10.10
CA LYS A 139 0.91 -3.47 -9.13
C LYS A 139 1.10 -4.34 -7.89
N LEU A 140 1.83 -3.82 -6.92
CA LEU A 140 2.00 -4.44 -5.61
C LEU A 140 0.87 -4.00 -4.66
N LYS A 141 0.18 -4.94 -4.03
CA LYS A 141 -0.84 -4.62 -3.03
C LYS A 141 -0.16 -4.03 -1.78
N PRO A 142 -0.43 -2.76 -1.41
CA PRO A 142 0.28 -2.14 -0.30
C PRO A 142 -0.41 -2.40 1.04
N TYR A 143 0.41 -2.62 2.07
CA TYR A 143 -0.01 -2.71 3.47
C TYR A 143 0.78 -1.70 4.30
N PHE A 144 0.11 -1.00 5.22
CA PHE A 144 0.77 -0.07 6.13
C PHE A 144 0.61 -0.55 7.57
N ILE A 145 1.73 -0.77 8.26
CA ILE A 145 1.78 -1.26 9.63
C ILE A 145 2.39 -0.13 10.50
N PRO A 146 1.56 0.67 11.19
CA PRO A 146 2.01 1.87 11.88
C PRO A 146 2.73 1.57 13.20
N SER A 147 3.48 2.54 13.73
CA SER A 147 4.17 2.37 15.01
C SER A 147 3.19 2.21 16.19
N CYS A 148 1.99 2.79 16.10
CA CYS A 148 0.93 2.73 17.13
C CYS A 148 -0.04 1.55 16.96
N ARG A 149 0.31 0.55 16.14
CA ARG A 149 -0.54 -0.59 15.77
C ARG A 149 -1.21 -1.32 16.92
N VAL A 150 -0.56 -1.48 18.08
CA VAL A 150 -1.16 -2.14 19.25
C VAL A 150 -2.39 -1.38 19.71
N GLY A 151 -2.27 -0.07 19.97
CA GLY A 151 -3.39 0.75 20.41
C GLY A 151 -4.53 0.81 19.38
N LEU A 152 -4.17 0.88 18.08
CA LEU A 152 -5.18 0.85 17.00
C LEU A 152 -5.91 -0.49 16.95
N PHE A 153 -5.19 -1.60 16.99
CA PHE A 153 -5.80 -2.93 16.98
C PHE A 153 -6.67 -3.14 18.21
N SER A 154 -6.18 -2.82 19.41
CA SER A 154 -6.96 -2.89 20.65
C SER A 154 -8.27 -2.11 20.57
N ALA A 155 -8.23 -0.86 20.09
CA ALA A 155 -9.41 0.00 19.97
C ALA A 155 -10.41 -0.46 18.90
N PHE A 156 -9.93 -1.07 17.82
CA PHE A 156 -10.74 -1.37 16.64
C PHE A 156 -10.84 -2.85 16.30
N ASN A 157 -10.45 -3.76 17.20
CA ASN A 157 -10.34 -5.19 16.93
C ASN A 157 -11.65 -5.81 16.37
N ARG A 158 -12.81 -5.28 16.77
CA ARG A 158 -14.12 -5.75 16.28
C ARG A 158 -14.29 -5.60 14.77
N PHE A 159 -13.70 -4.56 14.18
CA PHE A 159 -13.74 -4.31 12.73
C PHE A 159 -12.84 -5.26 11.94
N THR A 160 -11.97 -6.02 12.63
CA THR A 160 -11.11 -7.02 11.99
C THR A 160 -11.80 -8.38 11.86
N VAL A 161 -12.93 -8.59 12.54
CA VAL A 161 -13.67 -9.86 12.48
C VAL A 161 -14.59 -9.86 11.26
N LEU A 162 -14.45 -10.88 10.42
CA LEU A 162 -15.32 -11.07 9.25
C LEU A 162 -16.71 -11.56 9.70
N GLN A 163 -17.61 -10.65 10.07
CA GLN A 163 -19.03 -10.96 10.27
C GLN A 163 -19.78 -10.87 8.93
N PHE A 164 -20.54 -11.92 8.62
CA PHE A 164 -21.31 -12.11 7.38
C PHE A 164 -22.04 -10.82 6.91
N GLU A 165 -21.61 -10.30 5.75
CA GLU A 165 -22.30 -9.42 4.78
C GLU A 165 -23.02 -8.13 5.23
N ARG A 166 -23.07 -7.76 6.52
CA ARG A 166 -23.73 -6.52 6.98
C ARG A 166 -22.72 -5.48 7.48
N SER A 167 -21.93 -4.91 6.54
CA SER A 167 -21.18 -3.62 6.54
C SER A 167 -20.76 -3.01 7.89
N SER A 168 -19.54 -2.51 8.12
CA SER A 168 -18.61 -1.81 7.24
C SER A 168 -17.25 -1.82 7.94
N GLY A 169 -16.16 -2.00 7.20
CA GLY A 169 -14.84 -1.65 7.72
C GLY A 169 -14.82 -0.20 8.20
N ILE A 170 -13.78 0.19 8.93
CA ILE A 170 -13.63 1.56 9.39
C ILE A 170 -13.73 2.52 8.19
N PRO A 171 -14.42 3.68 8.32
CA PRO A 171 -14.52 4.67 7.26
C PRO A 171 -13.15 5.07 6.72
N LYS A 172 -12.99 5.06 5.40
CA LYS A 172 -11.73 5.46 4.71
C LYS A 172 -11.26 6.87 5.07
N THR A 173 -12.16 7.72 5.55
CA THR A 173 -11.86 9.08 6.05
C THR A 173 -10.98 9.11 7.31
N LEU A 174 -10.70 7.96 7.94
CA LEU A 174 -9.66 7.83 8.98
C LEU A 174 -8.25 7.56 8.41
N GLY A 175 -8.09 7.59 7.08
CA GLY A 175 -6.80 7.51 6.40
C GLY A 175 -6.05 6.21 6.73
N LEU A 176 -4.77 6.34 7.10
CA LEU A 176 -3.89 5.21 7.40
C LEU A 176 -4.42 4.26 8.50
N ILE A 177 -5.24 4.77 9.43
CA ILE A 177 -5.85 3.92 10.47
C ILE A 177 -6.84 2.95 9.83
N ALA A 178 -7.69 3.45 8.93
CA ALA A 178 -8.64 2.62 8.20
C ALA A 178 -7.91 1.63 7.29
N ASP A 179 -6.85 2.07 6.60
CA ASP A 179 -6.04 1.18 5.75
C ASP A 179 -5.40 0.05 6.56
N PHE A 180 -4.87 0.34 7.75
CA PHE A 180 -4.29 -0.67 8.63
C PHE A 180 -5.35 -1.65 9.13
N ILE A 181 -6.44 -1.18 9.76
CA ILE A 181 -7.44 -2.07 10.36
C ILE A 181 -8.18 -2.88 9.31
N ASN A 182 -8.61 -2.25 8.20
CA ASN A 182 -9.34 -2.95 7.14
C ASN A 182 -8.46 -3.96 6.37
N SER A 183 -7.13 -3.89 6.51
CA SER A 183 -6.23 -4.90 5.97
C SER A 183 -6.14 -6.17 6.81
N ILE A 184 -6.60 -6.12 8.07
CA ILE A 184 -6.66 -7.27 8.96
C ILE A 184 -8.06 -7.85 8.92
N VAL A 185 -8.19 -9.03 8.33
CA VAL A 185 -9.46 -9.74 8.19
C VAL A 185 -9.31 -11.12 8.81
N LEU A 186 -9.92 -11.29 9.98
CA LEU A 186 -9.92 -12.53 10.76
C LEU A 186 -11.21 -13.30 10.48
N PRO A 187 -11.13 -14.51 9.89
CA PRO A 187 -12.31 -15.31 9.61
C PRO A 187 -12.93 -15.88 10.90
N PRO A 188 -14.22 -16.26 10.88
CA PRO A 188 -14.82 -17.03 11.96
C PRO A 188 -13.99 -18.29 12.27
N GLY A 189 -13.76 -18.55 13.56
CA GLY A 189 -12.92 -19.67 14.01
C GLY A 189 -11.41 -19.44 13.95
N TYR A 190 -10.95 -18.25 13.56
CA TYR A 190 -9.53 -17.90 13.67
C TYR A 190 -9.04 -18.05 15.11
N SER A 191 -7.91 -18.74 15.28
CA SER A 191 -7.24 -18.96 16.56
C SER A 191 -5.74 -19.14 16.31
N ASP A 192 -4.91 -18.46 17.08
CA ASP A 192 -3.45 -18.52 16.99
C ASP A 192 -2.84 -18.51 18.39
N LEU A 193 -1.72 -19.21 18.57
CA LEU A 193 -0.97 -19.22 19.83
C LEU A 193 0.22 -18.26 19.69
N VAL A 194 0.23 -17.20 20.50
CA VAL A 194 1.21 -16.13 20.43
C VAL A 194 1.80 -15.91 21.81
N LEU A 195 3.12 -16.15 21.96
CA LEU A 195 3.83 -16.00 23.24
C LEU A 195 3.13 -16.70 24.43
N GLY A 196 2.55 -17.88 24.19
CA GLY A 196 1.83 -18.66 25.20
C GLY A 196 0.38 -18.23 25.46
N ARG A 197 -0.11 -17.18 24.80
CA ARG A 197 -1.51 -16.70 24.86
C ARG A 197 -2.28 -17.09 23.61
N ARG A 198 -3.56 -17.42 23.76
CA ARG A 198 -4.43 -17.76 22.63
C ARG A 198 -5.15 -16.51 22.12
N ILE A 199 -4.77 -16.00 20.94
CA ILE A 199 -5.52 -14.94 20.25
C ILE A 199 -6.56 -15.60 19.34
N HIS A 200 -7.84 -15.31 19.54
CA HIS A 200 -8.89 -15.93 18.74
C HIS A 200 -10.11 -15.03 18.54
N VAL A 201 -10.91 -15.35 17.52
CA VAL A 201 -12.16 -14.66 17.23
C VAL A 201 -13.26 -15.21 18.14
N GLY A 202 -13.77 -14.37 19.03
CA GLY A 202 -15.00 -14.64 19.79
C GLY A 202 -16.26 -14.26 19.01
N GLU A 203 -17.41 -14.21 19.68
CA GLU A 203 -18.69 -13.89 19.01
C GLU A 203 -18.75 -12.47 18.45
N GLN A 204 -18.19 -11.48 19.17
CA GLN A 204 -18.31 -10.06 18.84
C GLN A 204 -16.97 -9.32 18.70
N GLU A 205 -15.89 -9.92 19.18
CA GLU A 205 -14.58 -9.27 19.25
C GLU A 205 -13.44 -10.28 19.26
N VAL A 206 -12.22 -9.78 19.15
CA VAL A 206 -11.01 -10.60 19.27
C VAL A 206 -10.69 -10.76 20.76
N LEU A 207 -10.42 -11.99 21.17
CA LEU A 207 -10.10 -12.37 22.54
C LEU A 207 -8.64 -12.80 22.65
N CYS A 208 -8.05 -12.56 23.82
CA CYS A 208 -6.77 -13.09 24.28
C CYS A 208 -7.06 -13.96 25.50
N ASP A 209 -6.85 -15.28 25.34
CA ASP A 209 -7.43 -16.29 26.21
C ASP A 209 -8.94 -16.02 26.35
N ASP A 210 -9.48 -15.86 27.56
CA ASP A 210 -10.91 -15.64 27.76
C ASP A 210 -11.27 -14.15 28.01
N MET A 211 -10.35 -13.23 27.70
CA MET A 211 -10.52 -11.79 27.92
C MET A 211 -10.50 -11.02 26.59
N PRO A 212 -11.14 -9.83 26.51
CA PRO A 212 -11.01 -8.95 25.35
C PRO A 212 -9.54 -8.62 25.04
N VAL A 213 -9.16 -8.61 23.76
CA VAL A 213 -7.75 -8.46 23.34
C VAL A 213 -7.10 -7.17 23.81
N TYR A 214 -7.88 -6.11 24.06
CA TYR A 214 -7.34 -4.84 24.57
C TYR A 214 -6.82 -4.92 26.02
N ASN A 215 -7.11 -6.00 26.75
CA ASN A 215 -6.56 -6.29 28.08
C ASN A 215 -5.30 -7.18 28.02
N CYS A 216 -4.90 -7.64 26.83
CA CYS A 216 -3.74 -8.49 26.62
C CYS A 216 -2.44 -7.66 26.66
N GLU A 217 -1.32 -8.31 26.97
CA GLU A 217 -0.02 -7.64 27.02
C GLU A 217 0.36 -7.06 25.63
N PRO A 218 0.88 -5.82 25.55
CA PRO A 218 1.20 -5.18 24.27
C PRO A 218 2.11 -6.01 23.36
N GLU A 219 3.08 -6.73 23.92
CA GLU A 219 4.01 -7.59 23.18
C GLU A 219 3.27 -8.72 22.46
N VAL A 220 2.27 -9.31 23.09
CA VAL A 220 1.45 -10.39 22.52
C VAL A 220 0.64 -9.87 21.35
N ILE A 221 -0.05 -8.73 21.52
CA ILE A 221 -0.85 -8.09 20.45
C ILE A 221 0.06 -7.72 19.28
N ASN A 222 1.22 -7.15 19.59
CA ASN A 222 2.19 -6.75 18.60
C ASN A 222 2.65 -7.95 17.76
N GLN A 223 3.07 -9.04 18.42
CA GLN A 223 3.49 -10.26 17.74
C GLN A 223 2.34 -10.90 16.94
N ALA A 224 1.10 -10.86 17.44
CA ALA A 224 -0.07 -11.36 16.72
C ALA A 224 -0.30 -10.61 15.40
N ILE A 225 -0.21 -9.28 15.42
CA ILE A 225 -0.31 -8.44 14.21
C ILE A 225 0.80 -8.81 13.22
N LEU A 226 2.04 -8.96 13.67
CA LEU A 226 3.15 -9.34 12.81
C LEU A 226 2.93 -10.71 12.15
N ASN A 227 2.59 -11.72 12.97
CA ASN A 227 2.29 -13.07 12.52
C ASN A 227 1.16 -13.06 11.48
N PHE A 228 0.12 -12.23 11.68
CA PHE A 228 -0.97 -12.08 10.73
C PHE A 228 -0.45 -11.61 9.37
N PHE A 229 0.34 -10.53 9.31
CA PHE A 229 0.88 -10.03 8.03
C PHE A 229 1.85 -11.01 7.39
N ILE A 230 2.71 -11.68 8.16
CA ILE A 230 3.61 -12.70 7.65
C ILE A 230 2.83 -13.84 6.98
N LYS A 231 1.77 -14.33 7.63
CA LYS A 231 0.94 -15.43 7.11
C LYS A 231 0.12 -15.03 5.88
N ASN A 232 -0.44 -13.81 5.86
CA ASN A 232 -1.45 -13.39 4.89
C ASN A 232 -0.92 -12.48 3.76
N THR A 233 0.35 -12.07 3.78
CA THR A 233 0.94 -11.34 2.65
C THR A 233 1.32 -12.28 1.53
N GLU A 234 1.07 -11.84 0.29
CA GLU A 234 1.41 -12.55 -0.94
C GLU A 234 2.70 -12.00 -1.56
N GLU A 235 3.31 -12.72 -2.50
CA GLU A 235 4.50 -12.25 -3.23
C GLU A 235 4.24 -10.94 -3.99
N SER A 236 3.00 -10.75 -4.45
CA SER A 236 2.51 -9.56 -5.17
C SER A 236 2.17 -8.38 -4.24
N SER A 237 2.73 -8.34 -3.03
CA SER A 237 2.44 -7.30 -2.03
C SER A 237 3.69 -6.54 -1.57
N ILE A 238 3.46 -5.36 -0.99
CA ILE A 238 4.49 -4.54 -0.36
C ILE A 238 4.00 -4.05 1.01
N ALA A 239 4.74 -4.36 2.07
CA ALA A 239 4.41 -3.94 3.43
C ALA A 239 5.33 -2.82 3.90
N PHE A 240 4.76 -1.74 4.44
CA PHE A 240 5.47 -0.62 5.05
C PHE A 240 5.37 -0.74 6.57
N LEU A 241 6.47 -1.12 7.22
CA LEU A 241 6.51 -1.40 8.65
C LEU A 241 7.23 -0.29 9.43
N GLU A 242 6.45 0.47 10.21
CA GLU A 242 6.97 1.51 11.10
C GLU A 242 7.54 0.96 12.40
N ASP A 243 8.77 1.39 12.72
CA ASP A 243 9.49 1.06 13.96
C ASP A 243 9.50 -0.46 14.24
N PRO A 244 10.18 -1.26 13.38
CA PRO A 244 10.25 -2.72 13.55
C PRO A 244 10.92 -3.13 14.87
N CYS A 245 11.72 -2.25 15.49
CA CYS A 245 12.32 -2.46 16.82
C CYS A 245 11.29 -2.60 17.96
N LEU A 246 10.02 -2.31 17.70
CA LEU A 246 8.95 -2.59 18.66
C LEU A 246 8.64 -4.09 18.74
N TYR A 247 9.04 -4.90 17.77
CA TYR A 247 8.98 -6.36 17.86
C TYR A 247 10.21 -6.89 18.59
N ASP A 248 10.02 -7.92 19.40
CA ASP A 248 11.10 -8.67 20.05
C ASP A 248 11.67 -9.75 19.10
N VAL A 249 11.93 -9.34 17.85
CA VAL A 249 12.40 -10.22 16.77
C VAL A 249 13.44 -9.48 15.95
N ASP A 250 14.51 -10.19 15.54
CA ASP A 250 15.50 -9.61 14.64
C ASP A 250 14.85 -9.20 13.31
N VAL A 251 15.18 -7.99 12.85
CA VAL A 251 14.72 -7.43 11.58
C VAL A 251 15.03 -8.36 10.40
N ASN A 252 16.14 -9.11 10.47
CA ASN A 252 16.47 -10.10 9.43
C ASN A 252 15.52 -11.31 9.44
N SER A 253 15.08 -11.76 10.63
CA SER A 253 14.09 -12.83 10.75
C SER A 253 12.74 -12.38 10.19
N ILE A 254 12.27 -11.18 10.58
CA ILE A 254 11.05 -10.59 10.01
C ILE A 254 11.12 -10.58 8.49
N SER A 255 12.24 -10.13 7.93
CA SER A 255 12.41 -9.99 6.49
C SER A 255 12.41 -11.34 5.74
N SER A 256 12.86 -12.41 6.38
CA SER A 256 12.90 -13.75 5.78
C SER A 256 11.50 -14.37 5.66
N GLU A 257 10.60 -14.01 6.58
CA GLU A 257 9.27 -14.60 6.72
C GLU A 257 8.22 -13.95 5.81
N PHE A 258 8.40 -12.67 5.45
CA PHE A 258 7.52 -12.02 4.46
C PHE A 258 7.75 -12.60 3.05
N LYS A 259 6.64 -13.01 2.41
CA LYS A 259 6.63 -13.48 1.01
C LYS A 259 6.80 -12.32 0.02
N GLY A 260 6.09 -11.22 0.29
CA GLY A 260 6.15 -10.00 -0.51
C GLY A 260 7.38 -9.14 -0.21
N LYS A 261 7.31 -7.88 -0.67
CA LYS A 261 8.34 -6.88 -0.44
C LYS A 261 8.13 -6.20 0.91
N LEU A 262 9.22 -5.82 1.56
CA LEU A 262 9.18 -5.20 2.88
C LEU A 262 9.96 -3.88 2.89
N VAL A 263 9.27 -2.82 3.28
CA VAL A 263 9.85 -1.50 3.54
C VAL A 263 9.89 -1.28 5.04
N LEU A 264 11.10 -1.23 5.60
CA LEU A 264 11.34 -1.08 7.03
C LEU A 264 11.65 0.38 7.35
N ILE A 265 10.82 1.01 8.18
CA ILE A 265 11.02 2.40 8.61
C ILE A 265 11.70 2.38 9.98
N THR A 266 13.02 2.49 9.98
CA THR A 266 13.86 2.37 11.17
C THR A 266 14.35 3.74 11.64
N ARG A 267 14.45 3.94 12.97
CA ARG A 267 15.04 5.14 13.57
C ARG A 267 16.42 5.47 12.99
#